data_AF-A0A8T0PM30-F1
#
_entry.id   AF-A0A8T0PM30-F1
#
_cell.length_a   1.000
_cell.length_b   1.000
_cell.length_c   1.000
_cell.angle_alpha   90.00
_cell.angle_beta   90.00
_cell.angle_gamma   90.00
#
_symmetry.space_group_name_H-M   'P 1'
#
loop_
_entity.id
_entity.type
_entity.pdbx_description
1 polymer ?
#
loop_
_entity_poly.entity_id
_entity_poly.type
_entity_poly.pdbx_seq_one_letter_code
_entity_poly.pdbx_strand_id
1 'polypeptide(L)'
;MAAKSDVFHLITGVWTTPAERCFLWMGGFRPSDLLKTLLPQLDPLTEQQLVGICNLQQSSQQAEEALSQGLEQLHQSLADTMAGGSLIEDANMSFMGQMALALGKLSNLEGFVIQADNLRQQTLHQMHRILTVRQAARCFLAIGEYHNRLRALSSLWASRPREMLATDEGNCEEISIAAQPSQSQFSAF
;
A
#
# COMPACT_ATOMS: atom_id res chain seq x y z
N MET A 1 7.34 -0.72 17.36
CA MET A 1 6.94 -2.07 17.84
C MET A 1 6.13 -2.87 16.81
N ALA A 2 5.48 -2.25 15.81
CA ALA A 2 4.83 -3.00 14.72
C ALA A 2 5.81 -3.53 13.64
N ALA A 3 6.84 -2.75 13.26
CA ALA A 3 7.86 -3.19 12.30
C ALA A 3 8.65 -4.43 12.76
N LYS A 4 8.81 -4.61 14.07
CA LYS A 4 9.53 -5.75 14.67
C LYS A 4 8.78 -7.09 14.59
N SER A 5 7.44 -7.06 14.59
CA SER A 5 6.66 -8.29 14.54
C SER A 5 6.21 -8.64 13.13
N ASP A 6 6.10 -7.65 12.22
CA ASP A 6 5.46 -7.90 10.93
C ASP A 6 5.82 -6.97 9.76
N VAL A 7 7.12 -6.80 9.51
CA VAL A 7 7.65 -5.99 8.40
C VAL A 7 7.12 -6.41 7.04
N PHE A 8 6.90 -7.71 6.83
CA PHE A 8 6.37 -8.22 5.57
C PHE A 8 4.93 -7.81 5.34
N HIS A 9 4.05 -7.95 6.35
CA HIS A 9 2.68 -7.48 6.20
C HIS A 9 2.68 -5.96 5.97
N LEU A 10 3.55 -5.21 6.66
CA LEU A 10 3.67 -3.77 6.49
C LEU A 10 4.04 -3.37 5.04
N ILE A 11 5.10 -3.98 4.49
CA ILE A 11 5.62 -3.65 3.14
C ILE A 11 4.69 -4.16 2.03
N THR A 12 4.12 -5.36 2.20
CA THR A 12 3.16 -5.92 1.23
C THR A 12 1.80 -5.24 1.26
N GLY A 13 1.52 -4.45 2.31
CA GLY A 13 0.25 -3.75 2.48
C GLY A 13 -0.93 -4.70 2.61
N VAL A 14 -0.73 -5.94 3.07
CA VAL A 14 -1.81 -6.94 3.25
C VAL A 14 -2.82 -6.49 4.31
N TRP A 15 -2.41 -5.62 5.24
CA TRP A 15 -3.27 -4.95 6.23
C TRP A 15 -4.14 -3.83 5.65
N THR A 16 -3.90 -3.42 4.40
CA THR A 16 -4.67 -2.38 3.70
C THR A 16 -5.44 -2.94 2.51
N THR A 17 -6.52 -2.27 2.14
CA THR A 17 -7.22 -2.64 0.90
C THR A 17 -6.33 -2.39 -0.31
N PRO A 18 -6.52 -3.11 -1.43
CA PRO A 18 -5.77 -2.84 -2.66
C PRO A 18 -5.83 -1.38 -3.10
N ALA A 19 -6.93 -0.68 -2.80
CA ALA A 19 -7.10 0.73 -3.11
C ALA A 19 -6.23 1.65 -2.24
N GLU A 20 -6.10 1.36 -0.95
CA GLU A 20 -5.19 2.09 -0.06
C GLU A 20 -3.73 1.85 -0.43
N ARG A 21 -3.39 0.62 -0.84
CA ARG A 21 -2.02 0.23 -1.20
C ARG A 21 -1.42 1.09 -2.31
N CYS A 22 -2.23 1.56 -3.26
CA CYS A 22 -1.78 2.46 -4.32
C CYS A 22 -1.22 3.80 -3.82
N PHE A 23 -1.53 4.19 -2.58
CA PHE A 23 -1.10 5.45 -1.97
C PHE A 23 -0.01 5.24 -0.90
N LEU A 24 0.41 4.00 -0.67
CA LEU A 24 1.44 3.67 0.30
C LEU A 24 2.82 3.57 -0.37
N TRP A 25 3.80 4.15 0.28
CA TRP A 25 5.21 4.03 0.00
C TRP A 25 5.89 3.49 1.26
N MET A 26 6.54 2.32 1.22
CA MET A 26 7.19 1.67 2.39
C MET A 26 6.35 1.71 3.68
N GLY A 27 5.10 1.23 3.61
CA GLY A 27 4.22 1.07 4.77
C GLY A 27 3.47 2.33 5.25
N GLY A 28 3.60 3.47 4.56
CA GLY A 28 2.91 4.71 4.95
C GLY A 28 2.80 5.70 3.78
N PHE A 29 2.42 6.94 4.06
CA PHE A 29 2.35 7.97 3.01
C PHE A 29 3.75 8.32 2.47
N ARG A 30 3.80 8.82 1.23
CA ARG A 30 5.01 9.39 0.64
C ARG A 30 5.12 10.89 1.01
N PRO A 31 6.17 11.33 1.74
CA PRO A 31 6.28 12.70 2.22
C PRO A 31 6.16 13.79 1.13
N SER A 32 6.81 13.62 -0.02
CA SER A 32 6.81 14.59 -1.13
C SER A 32 5.41 14.77 -1.75
N ASP A 33 4.66 13.67 -1.90
CA ASP A 33 3.26 13.69 -2.37
C ASP A 33 2.33 14.34 -1.34
N LEU A 34 2.55 14.05 -0.05
CA LEU A 34 1.80 14.70 1.01
C LEU A 34 2.00 16.23 0.97
N LEU A 35 3.24 16.70 0.86
CA LEU A 35 3.52 18.13 0.73
C LEU A 35 2.84 18.74 -0.50
N LYS A 36 2.85 18.04 -1.64
CA LYS A 36 2.22 18.48 -2.89
C LYS A 36 0.70 18.64 -2.75
N THR A 37 0.05 17.72 -2.04
CA THR A 37 -1.42 17.74 -1.84
C THR A 37 -1.87 18.76 -0.79
N LEU A 38 -1.00 19.09 0.16
CA LEU A 38 -1.30 20.07 1.21
C LEU A 38 -1.06 21.51 0.76
N LEU A 39 -0.12 21.76 -0.15
CA LEU A 39 0.26 23.11 -0.57
C LEU A 39 -0.94 24.01 -0.95
N PRO A 40 -1.93 23.56 -1.75
CA PRO A 40 -3.09 24.37 -2.13
C PRO A 40 -4.05 24.67 -0.98
N GLN A 41 -3.98 23.90 0.12
CA GLN A 41 -4.89 24.03 1.27
C GLN A 41 -4.36 25.02 2.33
N LEU A 42 -3.14 25.50 2.16
CA LEU A 42 -2.43 26.32 3.15
C LEU A 42 -2.43 27.81 2.84
N ASP A 43 -3.12 28.23 1.79
CA ASP A 43 -3.20 29.64 1.41
C ASP A 43 -3.87 30.51 2.50
N PRO A 44 -3.36 31.72 2.76
CA PRO A 44 -2.18 32.34 2.15
C PRO A 44 -0.84 31.89 2.78
N LEU A 45 0.17 31.63 1.92
CA LEU A 45 1.57 31.38 2.29
C LEU A 45 2.46 32.56 1.86
N THR A 46 3.52 32.87 2.63
CA THR A 46 4.52 33.85 2.19
C THR A 46 5.47 33.24 1.16
N GLU A 47 6.14 34.06 0.34
CA GLU A 47 7.13 33.58 -0.63
C GLU A 47 8.26 32.78 0.05
N GLN A 48 8.71 33.23 1.22
CA GLN A 48 9.73 32.53 1.99
C GLN A 48 9.24 31.15 2.47
N GLN A 49 7.97 31.04 2.87
CA GLN A 49 7.37 29.75 3.24
C GLN A 49 7.23 28.83 2.03
N LEU A 50 6.83 29.38 0.88
CA LEU A 50 6.71 28.62 -0.37
C LEU A 50 8.05 28.01 -0.78
N VAL A 51 9.12 28.82 -0.81
CA VAL A 51 10.48 28.35 -1.10
C VAL A 51 10.93 27.31 -0.08
N GLY A 52 10.63 27.52 1.22
CA GLY A 52 10.94 26.56 2.27
C GLY A 52 10.26 25.20 2.06
N ILE A 53 8.98 25.20 1.69
CA ILE A 53 8.22 23.97 1.42
C ILE A 53 8.71 23.29 0.15
N CYS A 54 9.00 24.03 -0.93
CA CYS A 54 9.57 23.48 -2.17
C CYS A 54 10.92 22.80 -1.92
N ASN A 55 11.81 23.43 -1.14
CA ASN A 55 13.10 22.83 -0.78
C ASN A 55 12.92 21.56 0.05
N LEU A 56 12.01 21.58 1.02
CA LEU A 56 11.68 20.43 1.85
C LEU A 56 11.09 19.27 1.02
N GLN A 57 10.26 19.60 0.03
CA GLN A 57 9.71 18.62 -0.90
C GLN A 57 10.82 17.98 -1.73
N GLN A 58 11.71 18.79 -2.32
CA GLN A 58 12.82 18.30 -3.12
C GLN A 58 13.76 17.41 -2.29
N SER A 59 14.14 17.84 -1.08
CA SER A 59 15.00 17.04 -0.21
C SER A 59 14.34 15.74 0.23
N SER A 60 13.03 15.78 0.54
CA SER A 60 12.28 14.56 0.88
C SER A 60 12.23 13.60 -0.32
N GLN A 61 11.99 14.11 -1.53
CA GLN A 61 11.95 13.31 -2.73
C GLN A 61 13.29 12.61 -3.01
N GLN A 62 14.41 13.31 -2.85
CA GLN A 62 15.74 12.71 -3.02
C GLN A 62 16.00 11.58 -2.01
N ALA A 63 15.63 11.79 -0.74
CA ALA A 63 15.74 10.75 0.28
C ALA A 63 14.81 9.56 -0.01
N GLU A 64 13.59 9.82 -0.49
CA GLU A 64 12.65 8.77 -0.90
C GLU A 64 13.19 7.92 -2.06
N GLU A 65 13.79 8.56 -3.06
CA GLU A 65 14.39 7.88 -4.21
C GLU A 65 15.57 7.00 -3.77
N ALA A 66 16.46 7.53 -2.92
CA ALA A 66 17.59 6.77 -2.37
C ALA A 66 17.14 5.53 -1.57
N LEU A 67 16.10 5.69 -0.72
CA LEU A 67 15.54 4.56 0.03
C LEU A 67 14.85 3.54 -0.87
N SER A 68 14.13 4.00 -1.90
CA SER A 68 13.44 3.11 -2.85
C SER A 68 14.46 2.28 -3.65
N GLN A 69 15.54 2.90 -4.13
CA GLN A 69 16.64 2.22 -4.81
C GLN A 69 17.33 1.21 -3.90
N GLY A 70 17.62 1.58 -2.64
CA GLY A 70 18.22 0.67 -1.67
C GLY A 70 17.33 -0.55 -1.38
N LEU A 71 16.03 -0.35 -1.29
CA LEU A 71 15.07 -1.43 -1.10
C LEU A 71 14.99 -2.36 -2.33
N GLU A 72 15.02 -1.81 -3.53
CA GLU A 72 15.05 -2.58 -4.78
C GLU A 72 16.32 -3.44 -4.88
N GLN A 73 17.49 -2.88 -4.55
CA GLN A 73 18.74 -3.63 -4.48
C GLN A 73 18.68 -4.77 -3.45
N LEU A 74 18.04 -4.52 -2.30
CA LEU A 74 17.84 -5.55 -1.29
C LEU A 74 16.95 -6.69 -1.81
N HIS A 75 15.84 -6.36 -2.49
CA HIS A 75 14.96 -7.36 -3.11
C HIS A 75 15.69 -8.18 -4.17
N GLN A 76 16.49 -7.56 -5.03
CA GLN A 76 17.29 -8.27 -6.03
C GLN A 76 18.32 -9.20 -5.36
N SER A 77 19.05 -8.69 -4.38
CA SER A 77 20.04 -9.46 -3.64
C SER A 77 19.43 -10.65 -2.89
N LEU A 78 18.19 -10.50 -2.41
CA LEU A 78 17.44 -11.57 -1.77
C LEU A 78 17.01 -12.63 -2.82
N ALA A 79 16.49 -12.20 -3.97
CA ALA A 79 16.14 -13.08 -5.08
C ALA A 79 17.35 -13.92 -5.54
N ASP A 80 18.51 -13.30 -5.72
CA ASP A 80 19.75 -13.98 -6.12
C ASP A 80 20.19 -15.03 -5.09
N THR A 81 20.01 -14.75 -3.80
CA THR A 81 20.36 -15.69 -2.71
C THR A 81 19.46 -16.91 -2.70
N MET A 82 18.17 -16.74 -3.01
CA MET A 82 17.21 -17.84 -3.08
C MET A 82 17.36 -18.64 -4.38
N ALA A 83 17.58 -17.98 -5.51
CA ALA A 83 17.80 -18.63 -6.80
C ALA A 83 19.11 -19.42 -6.86
N GLY A 84 20.16 -18.94 -6.17
CA GLY A 84 21.45 -19.62 -6.02
C GLY A 84 21.41 -20.95 -5.24
N GLY A 85 20.27 -21.31 -4.63
CA GLY A 85 20.07 -22.59 -3.94
C GLY A 85 19.79 -23.79 -4.82
N SER A 86 19.51 -23.57 -6.10
CA SER A 86 19.01 -24.65 -6.96
C SER A 86 20.05 -25.33 -7.85
N LEU A 87 21.29 -24.84 -7.97
CA LEU A 87 22.14 -25.22 -9.10
C LEU A 87 23.56 -25.68 -8.83
N ILE A 88 24.04 -25.84 -7.59
CA ILE A 88 25.36 -26.46 -7.38
C ILE A 88 25.31 -27.48 -6.25
N GLU A 89 25.40 -28.73 -6.69
CA GLU A 89 25.90 -29.90 -5.98
C GLU A 89 27.32 -29.62 -5.46
N ASP A 90 27.47 -28.70 -4.50
CA ASP A 90 28.68 -28.49 -3.72
C ASP A 90 28.30 -28.44 -2.25
N ALA A 91 28.79 -29.41 -1.50
CA ALA A 91 28.42 -29.75 -0.13
C ALA A 91 28.72 -28.67 0.95
N ASN A 92 28.99 -27.42 0.57
CA ASN A 92 29.51 -26.38 1.46
C ASN A 92 28.53 -25.24 1.79
N MET A 93 27.40 -25.13 1.09
CA MET A 93 26.28 -24.25 1.50
C MET A 93 25.01 -25.09 1.63
N SER A 94 24.85 -25.70 2.81
CA SER A 94 23.58 -26.28 3.22
C SER A 94 22.45 -25.26 3.00
N PHE A 95 21.27 -25.72 2.57
CA PHE A 95 20.02 -24.95 2.54
C PHE A 95 19.84 -24.06 3.78
N MET A 96 20.31 -24.54 4.95
CA MET A 96 20.32 -23.80 6.21
C MET A 96 21.19 -22.53 6.19
N GLY A 97 22.35 -22.56 5.53
CA GLY A 97 23.24 -21.39 5.37
C GLY A 97 22.66 -20.33 4.44
N GLN A 98 22.01 -20.75 3.35
CA GLN A 98 21.29 -19.84 2.46
C GLN A 98 20.05 -19.23 3.13
N MET A 99 19.32 -20.02 3.90
CA MET A 99 18.21 -19.54 4.73
C MET A 99 18.69 -18.53 5.78
N ALA A 100 19.82 -18.79 6.44
CA ALA A 100 20.41 -17.86 7.41
C ALA A 100 20.81 -16.52 6.75
N LEU A 101 21.38 -16.56 5.55
CA LEU A 101 21.71 -15.36 4.77
C LEU A 101 20.45 -14.59 4.33
N ALA A 102 19.41 -15.30 3.87
CA ALA A 102 18.14 -14.69 3.51
C ALA A 102 17.48 -14.02 4.72
N LEU A 103 17.40 -14.71 5.87
CA LEU A 103 16.90 -14.14 7.13
C LEU A 103 17.70 -12.91 7.57
N GLY A 104 19.02 -12.93 7.42
CA GLY A 104 19.87 -11.77 7.65
C GLY A 104 19.49 -10.57 6.77
N LYS A 105 19.26 -10.79 5.48
CA LYS A 105 18.80 -9.74 4.55
C LYS A 105 17.39 -9.25 4.86
N LEU A 106 16.50 -10.12 5.33
CA LEU A 106 15.15 -9.73 5.74
C LEU A 106 15.16 -8.78 6.94
N SER A 107 16.15 -8.88 7.83
CA SER A 107 16.32 -7.90 8.91
C SER A 107 16.60 -6.48 8.41
N ASN A 108 17.20 -6.34 7.22
CA ASN A 108 17.44 -5.04 6.60
C ASN A 108 16.14 -4.36 6.14
N LEU A 109 15.08 -5.13 5.82
CA LEU A 109 13.77 -4.57 5.47
C LEU A 109 13.17 -3.76 6.63
N GLU A 110 13.38 -4.22 7.88
CA GLU A 110 13.01 -3.45 9.08
C GLU A 110 13.73 -2.11 9.11
N GLY A 111 15.02 -2.12 8.78
CA GLY A 111 15.84 -0.91 8.66
C GLY A 111 15.23 0.10 7.68
N PHE A 112 14.81 -0.33 6.49
CA PHE A 112 14.19 0.54 5.49
C PHE A 112 12.85 1.12 5.97
N VAL A 113 12.01 0.31 6.61
CA VAL A 113 10.74 0.77 7.19
C VAL A 113 10.98 1.85 8.25
N ILE A 114 11.93 1.61 9.16
CA ILE A 114 12.28 2.58 10.20
C ILE A 114 12.83 3.86 9.59
N GLN A 115 13.67 3.76 8.55
CA GLN A 115 14.20 4.93 7.84
C GLN A 115 13.09 5.72 7.14
N ALA A 116 12.12 5.05 6.52
CA ALA A 116 10.96 5.68 5.92
C ALA A 116 10.09 6.40 6.97
N ASP A 117 9.86 5.78 8.12
CA ASP A 117 9.12 6.42 9.24
C ASP A 117 9.84 7.65 9.78
N ASN A 118 11.17 7.56 9.95
CA ASN A 118 11.98 8.70 10.37
C ASN A 118 11.89 9.85 9.36
N LEU A 119 11.95 9.55 8.06
CA LEU A 119 11.80 10.57 7.02
C LEU A 119 10.43 11.25 7.09
N ARG A 120 9.34 10.50 7.23
CA ARG A 120 7.98 11.06 7.40
C ARG A 120 7.90 11.99 8.60
N GLN A 121 8.44 11.58 9.75
CA GLN A 121 8.44 12.40 10.96
C GLN A 121 9.27 13.68 10.79
N GLN A 122 10.46 13.57 10.20
CA GLN A 122 11.34 14.71 9.93
C GLN A 122 10.67 15.71 8.98
N THR A 123 10.06 15.24 7.89
CA THR A 123 9.35 16.10 6.94
C THR A 123 8.20 16.84 7.60
N LEU A 124 7.36 16.17 8.40
CA LEU A 124 6.27 16.82 9.13
C LEU A 124 6.78 17.84 10.16
N HIS A 125 7.85 17.51 10.88
CA HIS A 125 8.45 18.42 11.85
C HIS A 125 9.01 19.67 11.17
N GLN A 126 9.72 19.51 10.06
CA GLN A 126 10.28 20.63 9.32
C GLN A 126 9.20 21.49 8.66
N MET A 127 8.13 20.87 8.16
CA MET A 127 6.97 21.59 7.66
C MET A 127 6.34 22.46 8.75
N HIS A 128 6.13 21.92 9.96
CA HIS A 128 5.64 22.68 11.11
C HIS A 128 6.55 23.87 11.45
N ARG A 129 7.87 23.73 11.31
CA ARG A 129 8.83 24.84 11.57
C ARG A 129 8.74 25.97 10.53
N ILE A 130 8.34 25.67 9.29
CA ILE A 130 8.16 26.67 8.23
C ILE A 130 6.82 27.41 8.38
N LEU A 131 5.80 26.72 8.88
CA LEU A 131 4.44 27.24 9.01
C LEU A 131 4.25 28.04 10.30
N THR A 132 3.33 28.99 10.28
CA THR A 132 2.79 29.60 11.51
C THR A 132 1.86 28.62 12.22
N VAL A 133 1.60 28.85 13.52
CA VAL A 133 0.69 28.00 14.32
C VAL A 133 -0.68 27.81 13.65
N ARG A 134 -1.23 28.87 13.05
CA ARG A 134 -2.53 28.82 12.36
C ARG A 134 -2.46 28.00 11.06
N GLN A 135 -1.39 28.15 10.28
CA GLN A 135 -1.18 27.35 9.07
C GLN A 135 -0.91 25.88 9.42
N ALA A 136 -0.14 25.62 10.47
CA ALA A 136 0.11 24.26 10.97
C ALA A 136 -1.18 23.57 11.43
N ALA A 137 -2.06 24.28 12.14
CA ALA A 137 -3.37 23.74 12.51
C ALA A 137 -4.21 23.35 11.29
N ARG A 138 -4.25 24.20 10.25
CA ARG A 138 -4.93 23.87 8.97
C ARG A 138 -4.26 22.70 8.25
N CYS A 139 -2.93 22.66 8.28
CA CYS A 139 -2.15 21.57 7.71
C CYS A 139 -2.54 20.23 8.34
N PHE A 140 -2.55 20.14 9.67
CA PHE A 140 -2.92 18.90 10.36
C PHE A 140 -4.39 18.50 10.14
N LEU A 141 -5.30 19.48 10.04
CA LEU A 141 -6.68 19.21 9.66
C LEU A 141 -6.77 18.63 8.24
N ALA A 142 -6.09 19.24 7.27
CA ALA A 142 -6.02 18.77 5.89
C ALA A 142 -5.43 17.35 5.78
N ILE A 143 -4.39 17.06 6.57
CA ILE A 143 -3.81 15.71 6.69
C ILE A 143 -4.88 14.73 7.22
N GLY A 144 -5.61 15.10 8.27
CA GLY A 144 -6.67 14.26 8.83
C GLY A 144 -7.79 13.98 7.83
N GLU A 145 -8.24 15.00 7.09
CA GLU A 145 -9.24 14.85 6.02
C GLU A 145 -8.76 13.92 4.91
N TYR A 146 -7.50 14.05 4.48
CA TYR A 146 -6.91 13.17 3.47
C TYR A 146 -6.97 11.69 3.91
N HIS A 147 -6.55 11.39 5.13
CA HIS A 147 -6.59 10.02 5.67
C HIS A 147 -8.02 9.50 5.82
N ASN A 148 -8.97 10.35 6.21
CA ASN A 148 -10.38 9.97 6.30
C ASN A 148 -10.96 9.65 4.92
N ARG A 149 -10.62 10.43 3.87
CA ARG A 149 -11.02 10.16 2.49
C ARG A 149 -10.40 8.86 1.98
N LEU A 150 -9.13 8.63 2.27
CA LEU A 150 -8.45 7.39 1.92
C LEU A 150 -9.12 6.16 2.56
N ARG A 151 -9.47 6.26 3.85
CA ARG A 151 -10.24 5.22 4.57
C ARG A 151 -11.65 5.03 4.00
N ALA A 152 -12.32 6.12 3.60
CA ALA A 152 -13.63 6.03 2.96
C ALA A 152 -13.54 5.29 1.61
N LEU A 153 -12.55 5.63 0.78
CA LEU A 153 -12.28 4.90 -0.46
C LEU A 153 -12.03 3.42 -0.19
N SER A 154 -11.18 3.11 0.78
CA SER A 154 -10.92 1.73 1.23
C SER A 154 -12.20 0.96 1.54
N SER A 155 -13.09 1.58 2.33
CA SER A 155 -14.37 0.95 2.70
C SER A 155 -15.28 0.70 1.49
N LEU A 156 -15.32 1.63 0.53
CA LEU A 156 -16.08 1.47 -0.71
C LEU A 156 -15.52 0.32 -1.55
N TRP A 157 -14.19 0.25 -1.68
CA TRP A 157 -13.51 -0.84 -2.39
C TRP A 157 -13.75 -2.19 -1.74
N ALA A 158 -13.77 -2.26 -0.41
CA ALA A 158 -14.10 -3.48 0.32
C ALA A 158 -15.57 -3.91 0.15
N SER A 159 -16.47 -2.94 0.01
CA SER A 159 -17.92 -3.18 -0.16
C SER A 159 -18.35 -3.52 -1.59
N ARG A 160 -17.43 -3.52 -2.56
CA ARG A 160 -17.75 -3.81 -3.96
C ARG A 160 -18.35 -5.22 -4.06
N PRO A 161 -19.53 -5.39 -4.70
CA PRO A 161 -20.07 -6.71 -4.95
C PRO A 161 -19.06 -7.49 -5.78
N ARG A 162 -18.44 -8.49 -5.15
CA ARG A 162 -17.65 -9.49 -5.85
C ARG A 162 -18.71 -10.38 -6.49
N GLU A 163 -19.01 -10.15 -7.75
CA GLU A 163 -19.69 -11.15 -8.57
C GLU A 163 -18.84 -12.41 -8.51
N MET A 164 -19.13 -13.28 -7.55
CA MET A 164 -18.84 -14.69 -7.70
C MET A 164 -19.64 -15.07 -8.94
N LEU A 165 -18.94 -15.36 -10.02
CA LEU A 165 -19.44 -16.28 -11.03
C LEU A 165 -20.00 -17.48 -10.26
N ALA A 166 -21.31 -17.45 -10.01
CA ALA A 166 -22.06 -18.64 -9.76
C ALA A 166 -21.83 -19.47 -11.01
N THR A 167 -21.04 -20.52 -10.84
CA THR A 167 -21.08 -21.70 -11.70
C THR A 167 -22.54 -22.06 -11.90
N ASP A 168 -23.09 -21.71 -13.05
CA ASP A 168 -24.29 -22.33 -13.59
C ASP A 168 -23.88 -23.72 -14.07
N GLU A 169 -23.58 -24.61 -13.13
CA GLU A 169 -23.66 -26.04 -13.37
C GLU A 169 -25.10 -26.45 -13.10
N GLY A 170 -25.90 -26.57 -14.16
CA GLY A 170 -27.21 -27.20 -14.04
C GLY A 170 -28.24 -26.77 -15.07
N ASN A 171 -28.03 -27.08 -16.35
CA ASN A 171 -29.17 -27.47 -17.18
C ASN A 171 -28.74 -28.43 -18.29
N CYS A 172 -28.74 -29.72 -17.99
CA CYS A 172 -28.78 -30.77 -19.00
C CYS A 172 -30.04 -30.60 -19.84
N GLU A 173 -29.85 -30.52 -21.16
CA GLU A 173 -30.90 -30.57 -22.16
C GLU A 173 -31.78 -31.81 -21.94
N GLU A 174 -33.05 -31.61 -21.60
CA GLU A 174 -34.05 -32.66 -21.61
C GLU A 174 -34.82 -32.59 -22.95
N ILE A 175 -34.49 -33.51 -23.87
CA ILE A 175 -35.22 -33.66 -25.14
C ILE A 175 -36.34 -34.69 -24.97
N SER A 176 -37.57 -34.16 -25.05
CA SER A 176 -38.83 -34.74 -25.55
C SER A 176 -39.43 -36.00 -24.89
N ILE A 177 -40.74 -35.94 -24.56
CA ILE A 177 -41.81 -36.61 -25.35
C ILE A 177 -43.20 -36.11 -24.89
N ALA A 178 -44.05 -35.92 -25.90
CA ALA A 178 -45.46 -35.56 -25.96
C ALA A 178 -46.41 -35.88 -24.78
N ALA A 179 -47.30 -34.93 -24.46
CA ALA A 179 -48.75 -35.05 -24.72
C ALA A 179 -49.51 -33.80 -24.23
N GLN A 180 -50.27 -33.16 -25.13
CA GLN A 180 -51.40 -32.30 -24.75
C GLN A 180 -52.49 -33.16 -24.06
N PRO A 181 -53.32 -32.57 -23.17
CA PRO A 181 -54.61 -32.09 -23.66
C PRO A 181 -55.04 -30.71 -23.14
N SER A 182 -55.59 -29.93 -24.07
CA SER A 182 -56.79 -29.09 -24.00
C SER A 182 -57.43 -28.71 -22.65
N GLN A 183 -57.54 -27.38 -22.47
CA GLN A 183 -58.73 -26.59 -22.12
C GLN A 183 -59.46 -26.75 -20.77
N SER A 184 -59.96 -25.58 -20.34
CA SER A 184 -61.08 -25.28 -19.41
C SER A 184 -60.70 -25.19 -17.93
N GLN A 185 -60.72 -24.00 -17.32
CA GLN A 185 -61.84 -23.19 -16.81
C GLN A 185 -61.86 -23.19 -15.27
N PHE A 186 -61.82 -21.98 -14.71
CA PHE A 186 -62.45 -21.49 -13.47
C PHE A 186 -62.00 -21.97 -12.06
N SER A 187 -61.58 -20.95 -11.29
CA SER A 187 -62.05 -20.55 -9.94
C SER A 187 -61.62 -21.30 -8.68
N ALA A 188 -61.07 -20.50 -7.75
CA ALA A 188 -61.19 -20.46 -6.27
C ALA A 188 -61.53 -21.80 -5.56
N PHE A 189 -60.78 -22.25 -4.56
CA PHE A 189 -60.23 -21.56 -3.39
C PHE A 189 -58.89 -22.15 -2.96
#